data_AF-Q984D2-F1
#
_entry.id   AF-Q984D2-F1
#
_cell.length_a   1.000
_cell.length_b   1.000
_cell.length_c   1.000
_cell.angle_alpha   90.00
_cell.angle_beta   90.00
_cell.angle_gamma   90.00
#
_symmetry.space_group_name_H-M   'P 1'
#
loop_
_entity.id
_entity.type
_entity.pdbx_description
1 polymer ?
#
loop_
_entity_poly.entity_id
_entity_poly.type
_entity_poly.pdbx_seq_one_letter_code
_entity_poly.pdbx_strand_id
1 'polypeptide(L)'
;MVLSRRELMLCGAGGLVSAAFSASAEAKVQVPLTDGPPLTSKVDYIQWMQKNRGETATFLGQRWDRFEQLIAHKDVWDDRNKRAYLLTPRERFVTKANVARAYANISRPIRVTAITA
;
A
#
# COMPACT_ATOMS: atom_id res chain seq x y z
N MET A 1 -39.83 32.06 -17.86
CA MET A 1 -38.56 32.79 -18.08
C MET A 1 -37.59 31.86 -18.79
N VAL A 2 -37.30 32.13 -20.06
CA VAL A 2 -36.31 31.37 -20.84
C VAL A 2 -34.98 32.11 -20.73
N LEU A 3 -33.98 31.52 -20.06
CA LEU A 3 -32.64 32.12 -19.99
C LEU A 3 -31.99 32.11 -21.38
N SER A 4 -31.43 33.25 -21.79
CA SER A 4 -30.74 33.37 -23.07
C SER A 4 -29.35 32.76 -23.01
N ARG A 5 -28.94 32.01 -24.05
CA ARG A 5 -27.59 31.40 -24.16
C ARG A 5 -26.45 32.41 -24.01
N ARG A 6 -26.71 33.69 -24.28
CA ARG A 6 -25.76 34.80 -24.10
C ARG A 6 -25.52 35.14 -22.63
N GLU A 7 -26.53 35.02 -21.77
CA GLU A 7 -26.39 35.25 -20.33
C GLU A 7 -25.58 34.13 -19.66
N LEU A 8 -25.77 32.88 -20.12
CA LEU A 8 -24.96 31.74 -19.68
C LEU A 8 -23.47 31.91 -20.02
N MET A 9 -23.15 32.53 -21.16
CA MET A 9 -21.77 32.81 -21.58
C MET A 9 -21.11 33.97 -20.81
N LEU A 10 -21.89 34.93 -20.30
CA LEU A 10 -21.38 36.05 -19.50
C LEU A 10 -21.10 35.66 -18.03
N CYS A 11 -21.76 34.63 -17.50
CA CYS A 11 -21.48 34.10 -16.16
C CYS A 11 -20.28 33.14 -16.09
N GLY A 12 -19.64 32.79 -17.21
CA GLY A 12 -18.59 31.77 -17.28
C GLY A 12 -17.20 32.16 -16.76
N ALA A 13 -16.99 33.41 -16.31
CA ALA A 13 -15.66 33.93 -16.00
C ALA A 13 -15.24 33.83 -14.51
N GLY A 14 -16.07 33.26 -13.64
CA GLY A 14 -15.80 33.20 -12.19
C GLY A 14 -15.75 31.77 -11.66
N GLY A 15 -14.66 31.04 -11.91
CA GLY A 15 -14.56 29.70 -11.33
C GLY A 15 -13.39 28.83 -11.75
N LEU A 16 -12.16 29.35 -11.83
CA LEU A 16 -10.96 28.51 -11.90
C LEU A 16 -9.89 29.00 -10.91
N VAL A 17 -10.23 29.04 -9.63
CA VAL A 17 -9.22 28.93 -8.56
C VAL A 17 -9.53 27.67 -7.78
N SER A 18 -9.13 26.55 -8.36
CA SER A 18 -8.84 25.34 -7.61
C SER A 18 -7.55 24.76 -8.17
N ALA A 19 -6.49 25.57 -8.09
CA ALA A 19 -5.14 25.03 -8.13
C ALA A 19 -4.96 24.22 -6.85
N ALA A 20 -5.31 22.94 -6.97
CA ALA A 20 -4.86 21.81 -6.19
C ALA A 20 -4.19 22.17 -4.86
N PHE A 21 -4.99 22.20 -3.79
CA PHE A 21 -4.50 21.56 -2.58
C PHE A 21 -4.33 20.08 -2.95
N SER A 22 -3.14 19.72 -3.43
CA SER A 22 -2.63 18.37 -3.20
C SER A 22 -2.56 18.25 -1.68
N ALA A 23 -3.66 17.83 -1.08
CA ALA A 23 -3.60 17.27 0.25
C ALA A 23 -2.67 16.08 0.11
N SER A 24 -1.41 16.27 0.48
CA SER A 24 -0.56 15.15 0.85
C SER A 24 -1.35 14.40 1.89
N ALA A 25 -1.96 13.29 1.50
CA ALA A 25 -2.43 12.30 2.43
C ALA A 25 -1.15 11.73 3.06
N GLU A 26 -0.59 12.46 4.02
CA GLU A 26 0.42 11.95 4.91
C GLU A 26 -0.29 10.87 5.74
N ALA A 27 -0.24 9.64 5.25
CA ALA A 27 -0.29 8.51 6.13
C ALA A 27 0.74 8.81 7.23
N LYS A 28 0.35 8.70 8.50
CA LYS A 28 1.23 8.89 9.67
C LYS A 28 2.33 7.82 9.67
N VAL A 29 3.27 7.97 8.75
CA VAL A 29 4.47 7.18 8.58
C VAL A 29 5.58 8.05 9.12
N GLN A 30 6.07 7.69 10.30
CA GLN A 30 7.00 8.51 11.08
C GLN A 30 8.39 8.65 10.42
N VAL A 31 8.63 8.00 9.27
CA VAL A 31 9.95 7.92 8.64
C VAL A 31 9.87 8.22 7.13
N PRO A 32 10.73 9.11 6.62
CA PRO A 32 10.86 9.37 5.19
C PRO A 32 11.15 8.10 4.37
N LEU A 33 10.71 8.09 3.10
CA LEU A 33 11.04 7.01 2.15
C LEU A 33 12.53 6.96 1.77
N THR A 34 13.41 7.77 2.36
CA THR A 34 14.87 7.65 2.22
C THR A 34 15.44 6.64 3.21
N ASP A 35 14.94 6.61 4.45
CA ASP A 35 15.44 5.76 5.54
C ASP A 35 14.64 4.46 5.66
N GLY A 36 15.00 3.47 4.85
CA GLY A 36 14.18 2.27 4.66
C GLY A 36 14.33 1.23 5.72
N PRO A 37 13.42 0.23 5.74
CA PRO A 37 13.68 -0.98 6.48
C PRO A 37 15.02 -1.59 6.04
N PRO A 38 15.84 -2.08 6.98
CA PRO A 38 17.07 -2.80 6.65
C PRO A 38 16.73 -4.07 5.87
N LEU A 39 17.48 -4.33 4.80
CA LEU A 39 17.27 -5.48 3.89
C LEU A 39 18.12 -6.71 4.25
N THR A 40 18.99 -6.60 5.26
CA THR A 40 20.03 -7.59 5.57
C THR A 40 19.57 -8.66 6.57
N SER A 41 18.66 -8.33 7.48
CA SER A 41 18.30 -9.21 8.60
C SER A 41 16.83 -9.12 8.97
N LYS A 42 16.23 -10.28 9.22
CA LYS A 42 14.84 -10.42 9.70
C LYS A 42 14.62 -9.68 11.02
N VAL A 43 15.59 -9.75 11.93
CA VAL A 43 15.47 -9.19 13.27
C VAL A 43 15.43 -7.66 13.21
N ASP A 44 16.39 -7.06 12.48
CA ASP A 44 16.47 -5.61 12.31
C ASP A 44 15.24 -5.07 11.57
N TYR A 45 14.75 -5.82 10.58
CA TYR A 45 13.52 -5.51 9.88
C TYR A 45 12.30 -5.44 10.82
N ILE A 46 12.10 -6.48 11.64
CA ILE A 46 10.97 -6.54 12.56
C ILE A 46 11.06 -5.40 13.58
N GLN A 47 12.24 -5.16 14.17
CA GLN A 47 12.42 -4.07 15.13
C GLN A 47 12.14 -2.70 14.50
N TRP A 48 12.63 -2.46 13.29
CA TRP A 48 12.38 -1.20 12.57
C TRP A 48 10.90 -1.01 12.28
N MET A 49 10.20 -2.04 11.82
CA MET A 49 8.77 -1.96 11.48
C MET A 49 7.89 -1.76 12.72
N GLN A 50 8.22 -2.40 13.83
CA GLN A 50 7.53 -2.19 15.11
C GLN A 50 7.72 -0.76 15.62
N LYS A 51 8.96 -0.27 15.63
CA LYS A 51 9.30 1.06 16.14
C LYS A 51 8.66 2.18 15.33
N ASN A 52 8.68 2.09 14.00
CA ASN A 52 8.30 3.20 13.12
C ASN A 52 6.84 3.14 12.65
N ARG A 53 6.25 1.95 12.59
CA ARG A 53 4.89 1.73 12.04
C ARG A 53 3.92 1.02 12.97
N GLY A 54 4.41 0.40 14.05
CA GLY A 54 3.55 -0.32 15.01
C GLY A 54 2.87 -1.56 14.43
N GLU A 55 3.47 -2.22 13.43
CA GLU A 55 2.94 -3.45 12.82
C GLU A 55 3.18 -4.68 13.73
N THR A 56 2.32 -5.70 13.61
CA THR A 56 2.38 -6.91 14.45
C THR A 56 3.51 -7.85 14.04
N ALA A 57 4.30 -8.32 15.02
CA ALA A 57 5.46 -9.18 14.79
C ALA A 57 5.16 -10.44 13.95
N THR A 58 4.00 -11.06 14.16
CA THR A 58 3.57 -12.29 13.47
C THR A 58 3.53 -12.10 11.95
N PHE A 59 2.91 -11.03 11.47
CA PHE A 59 2.81 -10.76 10.03
C PHE A 59 4.15 -10.29 9.44
N LEU A 60 4.94 -9.56 10.22
CA LEU A 60 6.28 -9.13 9.80
C LEU A 60 7.21 -10.33 9.59
N GLY A 61 7.16 -11.33 10.48
CA GLY A 61 7.92 -12.57 10.31
C GLY A 61 7.54 -13.30 9.03
N GLN A 62 6.24 -13.51 8.81
CA GLN A 62 5.72 -14.17 7.60
C GLN A 62 6.06 -13.40 6.31
N ARG A 63 6.04 -12.06 6.36
CA ARG A 63 6.42 -11.21 5.23
C ARG A 63 7.90 -11.41 4.87
N TRP A 64 8.76 -11.50 5.87
CA TRP A 64 10.19 -11.78 5.66
C TRP A 64 10.42 -13.19 5.08
N ASP A 65 9.76 -14.20 5.64
CA ASP A 65 9.88 -15.57 5.14
C ASP A 65 9.45 -15.69 3.66
N ARG A 66 8.43 -14.92 3.27
CA ARG A 66 8.01 -14.83 1.85
C ARG A 66 9.00 -14.02 1.01
N PHE A 67 9.60 -12.97 1.56
CA PHE A 67 10.62 -12.17 0.88
C PHE A 67 11.86 -13.02 0.52
N GLU A 68 12.32 -13.89 1.43
CA GLU A 68 13.43 -14.81 1.15
C GLU A 68 13.11 -15.77 0.00
N GLN A 69 11.88 -16.28 -0.08
CA GLN A 69 11.43 -17.09 -1.21
C GLN A 69 11.46 -16.32 -2.54
N LEU A 70 11.04 -15.05 -2.54
CA LEU A 70 11.08 -14.19 -3.73
C LEU A 70 12.52 -13.92 -4.20
N ILE A 71 13.46 -13.76 -3.26
CA ILE A 71 14.88 -13.64 -3.59
C ILE A 71 15.41 -14.96 -4.16
N ALA A 72 15.12 -16.09 -3.52
CA ALA A 72 15.58 -17.41 -3.96
C ALA A 72 15.09 -17.75 -5.37
N HIS A 73 13.84 -17.39 -5.68
CA HIS A 73 13.23 -17.62 -6.99
C HIS A 73 13.59 -16.55 -8.03
N LYS A 74 14.32 -15.50 -7.64
CA LYS A 74 14.64 -14.34 -8.50
C LYS A 74 13.39 -13.66 -9.05
N ASP A 75 12.36 -13.48 -8.21
CA ASP A 75 11.19 -12.67 -8.55
C ASP A 75 11.45 -11.17 -8.31
N VAL A 76 12.40 -10.83 -7.43
CA VAL A 76 12.73 -9.45 -7.07
C VAL A 76 14.24 -9.23 -7.10
N TRP A 77 14.68 -8.22 -7.86
CA TRP A 77 16.09 -8.02 -8.23
C TRP A 77 16.63 -6.71 -7.64
N ASP A 78 15.97 -5.61 -7.99
CA ASP A 78 16.34 -4.25 -7.57
C ASP A 78 16.01 -4.02 -6.09
N ASP A 79 16.93 -3.38 -5.37
CA ASP A 79 16.75 -3.01 -3.95
C ASP A 79 15.57 -2.08 -3.76
N ARG A 80 15.24 -1.25 -4.76
CA ARG A 80 14.00 -0.45 -4.76
C ARG A 80 12.75 -1.33 -4.65
N ASN A 81 12.72 -2.42 -5.42
CA ASN A 81 11.58 -3.34 -5.42
C ASN A 81 11.55 -4.20 -4.16
N LYS A 82 12.72 -4.62 -3.65
CA LYS A 82 12.82 -5.32 -2.34
C LYS A 82 12.25 -4.46 -1.21
N ARG A 83 12.64 -3.19 -1.19
CA ARG A 83 12.16 -2.22 -0.20
C ARG A 83 10.65 -1.96 -0.33
N ALA A 84 10.15 -1.80 -1.55
CA ALA A 84 8.72 -1.64 -1.80
C ALA A 84 7.92 -2.84 -1.29
N TYR A 85 8.41 -4.07 -1.51
CA TYR A 85 7.78 -5.28 -1.01
C TYR A 85 7.68 -5.29 0.53
N LEU A 86 8.77 -5.01 1.22
CA LEU A 86 8.83 -5.04 2.70
C LEU A 86 8.00 -3.93 3.36
N LEU A 87 7.78 -2.81 2.68
CA LEU A 87 6.97 -1.69 3.15
C LEU A 87 5.46 -1.85 2.91
N THR A 88 5.05 -2.86 2.14
CA THR A 88 3.65 -3.06 1.75
C THR A 88 2.98 -4.14 2.60
N PRO A 89 2.05 -3.77 3.51
CA PRO A 89 1.36 -4.74 4.36
C PRO A 89 0.28 -5.50 3.57
N ARG A 90 0.66 -6.63 2.97
CA ARG A 90 -0.24 -7.47 2.15
C ARG A 90 -1.48 -7.92 2.92
N GLU A 91 -1.39 -8.08 4.24
CA GLU A 91 -2.50 -8.44 5.13
C GLU A 91 -3.65 -7.42 5.13
N ARG A 92 -3.41 -6.17 4.71
CA ARG A 92 -4.44 -5.13 4.58
C ARG A 92 -5.24 -5.24 3.27
N PHE A 93 -4.73 -5.99 2.29
CA PHE A 93 -5.31 -6.11 0.94
C PHE A 93 -6.05 -7.44 0.73
N VAL A 94 -6.10 -8.32 1.73
CA VAL A 94 -6.87 -9.56 1.70
C VAL A 94 -8.18 -9.41 2.47
N THR A 95 -9.20 -10.17 2.07
CA THR A 95 -10.46 -10.23 2.82
C THR A 95 -10.23 -10.80 4.22
N LYS A 96 -11.08 -10.40 5.18
CA LYS A 96 -10.99 -10.84 6.59
C LYS A 96 -10.86 -12.36 6.75
N ALA A 97 -11.57 -13.14 5.92
CA ALA A 97 -11.51 -14.60 5.93
C ALA A 97 -10.14 -15.17 5.51
N ASN A 98 -9.34 -14.43 4.74
CA ASN A 98 -8.09 -14.90 4.17
C ASN A 98 -6.85 -14.25 4.81
N VAL A 99 -7.01 -13.42 5.85
CA VAL A 99 -5.90 -12.73 6.52
C VAL A 99 -4.86 -13.73 7.06
N ALA A 100 -5.31 -14.86 7.62
CA ALA A 100 -4.43 -15.92 8.11
C ALA A 100 -3.55 -16.55 7.01
N ARG A 101 -3.90 -16.36 5.74
CA ARG A 101 -3.19 -16.89 4.57
C ARG A 101 -2.52 -15.80 3.75
N ALA A 102 -2.42 -14.57 4.25
CA ALA A 102 -1.90 -13.41 3.51
C ALA A 102 -0.53 -13.66 2.86
N TYR A 103 0.33 -14.44 3.53
CA TYR A 103 1.70 -14.77 3.11
C TYR A 103 1.90 -16.26 2.78
N ALA A 104 0.83 -17.05 2.76
CA ALA A 104 0.92 -18.46 2.41
C ALA A 104 1.28 -18.64 0.92
N ASN A 105 1.94 -19.74 0.57
CA ASN A 105 2.17 -20.09 -0.82
C ASN A 105 0.84 -20.55 -1.45
N ILE A 106 0.26 -19.73 -2.33
CA ILE A 106 -1.06 -19.95 -2.92
C ILE A 106 -0.88 -20.90 -4.13
N SER A 107 -0.65 -22.19 -3.89
CA SER A 107 -0.86 -23.20 -4.94
C SER A 107 -2.33 -23.57 -5.11
N ARG A 108 -3.18 -23.20 -4.14
CA ARG A 108 -4.63 -23.42 -4.17
C ARG A 108 -5.39 -22.10 -4.28
N PRO A 109 -6.37 -21.98 -5.19
CA PRO A 109 -7.08 -20.73 -5.45
C PRO A 109 -7.71 -20.17 -4.17
N ILE A 110 -7.61 -18.85 -3.98
CA ILE A 110 -8.42 -18.13 -3.00
C ILE A 110 -9.86 -18.26 -3.48
N ARG A 111 -10.74 -18.91 -2.70
CA ARG A 111 -12.18 -18.91 -2.99
C ARG A 111 -12.66 -17.47 -2.86
N VAL A 112 -12.81 -16.79 -3.98
CA VAL A 112 -13.63 -15.58 -4.08
C VAL A 112 -15.06 -16.11 -4.10
N THR A 113 -15.65 -16.33 -2.93
CA THR A 113 -17.09 -16.54 -2.86
C THR A 113 -17.72 -15.23 -3.34
N ALA A 114 -18.29 -15.25 -4.55
CA ALA A 114 -18.98 -14.09 -5.10
C ALA A 114 -20.00 -13.61 -4.06
N ILE A 115 -19.93 -12.32 -3.75
CA ILE A 115 -20.93 -11.65 -2.94
C ILE A 115 -22.16 -11.56 -3.85
N THR A 116 -23.04 -12.54 -3.79
CA THR A 116 -24.36 -12.45 -4.44
C THR A 116 -25.10 -11.31 -3.74
N ALA A 117 -25.36 -10.25 -4.52
CA ALA A 117 -26.20 -9.12 -4.13
C ALA A 117 -27.68 -9.52 -4.09
#